data_AF-A0A3D4TR64-F1
#
_entry.id   AF-A0A3D4TR64-F1
#
_cell.length_a   1.000
_cell.length_b   1.000
_cell.length_c   1.000
_cell.angle_alpha   90.00
_cell.angle_beta   90.00
_cell.angle_gamma   90.00
#
_symmetry.space_group_name_H-M   'P 1'
#
loop_
_entity.id
_entity.type
_entity.pdbx_description
1 polymer ?
#
loop_
_entity_poly.entity_id
_entity_poly.type
_entity_poly.pdbx_seq_one_letter_code
_entity_poly.pdbx_strand_id
1 'polypeptide(L)'
;LFPDEVYLFTPKGKILALPRNSTALDFAYAVHTDVGNMAVASRVDKKLVPLRTKLVSGQSVEIITARSATPKPQWLEFVVTSKARTAIRHQLKQLEHEDAVQLGHRMLDRALEAMDSSLERLGGG
;
A
#
# COMPACT_ATOMS: atom_id res chain seq x y z
N LEU A 1 -19.07 -6.17 24.05
CA LEU A 1 -17.89 -5.83 23.20
C LEU A 1 -16.82 -6.87 23.47
N PHE A 2 -16.24 -7.47 22.44
CA PHE A 2 -15.08 -8.37 22.60
C PHE A 2 -13.85 -7.53 22.98
N PRO A 3 -13.09 -7.91 24.03
CA PRO A 3 -11.99 -7.08 24.54
C PRO A 3 -10.81 -6.94 23.57
N ASP A 4 -10.74 -7.81 22.56
CA ASP A 4 -9.61 -7.93 21.64
C ASP A 4 -9.84 -7.26 20.29
N GLU A 5 -10.96 -6.54 20.13
CA GLU A 5 -11.31 -5.83 18.90
C GLU A 5 -11.58 -4.34 19.14
N VAL A 6 -11.38 -3.56 18.07
CA VAL A 6 -11.82 -2.16 17.97
C VAL A 6 -12.85 -2.03 16.85
N TYR A 7 -13.93 -1.28 17.11
CA TYR A 7 -15.02 -1.04 16.16
C TYR A 7 -14.97 0.39 15.64
N LEU A 8 -14.83 0.55 14.33
CA LEU A 8 -14.48 1.80 13.67
C LEU A 8 -15.52 2.16 12.63
N PHE A 9 -15.84 3.45 12.52
CA PHE A 9 -16.77 3.96 11.53
C PHE A 9 -16.03 4.49 10.30
N THR A 10 -16.46 4.06 9.13
CA THR A 10 -16.14 4.76 7.88
C THR A 10 -16.93 6.08 7.81
N PRO A 11 -16.53 7.05 6.97
CA PRO A 11 -17.28 8.31 6.81
C PRO A 11 -18.71 8.08 6.25
N LYS A 12 -18.95 6.93 5.61
CA LYS A 12 -20.25 6.52 5.08
C LYS A 12 -21.11 5.73 6.09
N GLY A 13 -20.70 5.68 7.36
CA GLY A 13 -21.47 5.04 8.43
C GLY A 13 -21.33 3.52 8.53
N LYS A 14 -20.52 2.87 7.67
CA LYS A 14 -20.20 1.44 7.82
C LYS A 14 -19.31 1.20 9.03
N ILE A 15 -19.54 0.10 9.75
CA ILE A 15 -18.72 -0.34 10.88
C ILE A 15 -17.75 -1.41 10.41
N LEU A 16 -16.48 -1.28 10.80
CA LEU A 16 -15.44 -2.29 10.62
C LEU A 16 -14.90 -2.71 11.98
N ALA A 17 -14.75 -4.01 12.18
CA ALA A 17 -14.08 -4.59 13.34
C ALA A 17 -12.63 -4.95 12.96
N LEU A 18 -11.66 -4.55 13.79
CA LEU A 18 -10.25 -4.87 13.63
C LEU A 18 -9.66 -5.36 14.96
N PRO A 19 -8.55 -6.13 14.94
CA PRO A 19 -7.84 -6.47 16.15
C PRO A 19 -7.45 -5.22 16.95
N ARG A 20 -7.47 -5.33 18.27
CA ARG A 20 -7.01 -4.28 19.18
C ARG A 20 -5.59 -3.87 18.81
N ASN A 21 -5.29 -2.58 18.98
CA ASN A 21 -4.05 -1.90 18.56
C ASN A 21 -3.88 -1.71 17.05
N SER A 22 -4.85 -2.08 16.21
CA SER A 22 -4.80 -1.78 14.77
C SER A 22 -4.61 -0.28 14.51
N THR A 23 -3.85 0.02 13.47
CA THR A 23 -3.50 1.38 13.08
C THR A 23 -4.48 1.94 12.04
N ALA A 24 -4.40 3.24 11.76
CA ALA A 24 -5.11 3.83 10.64
C ALA A 24 -4.74 3.18 9.29
N LEU A 25 -3.50 2.72 9.12
CA LEU A 25 -3.11 1.98 7.94
C LEU A 25 -3.75 0.58 7.87
N ASP A 26 -3.88 -0.12 8.99
CA ASP A 26 -4.63 -1.39 9.04
C ASP A 26 -6.09 -1.19 8.62
N PHE A 27 -6.71 -0.09 9.07
CA PHE A 27 -8.05 0.29 8.62
C PHE A 27 -8.11 0.57 7.12
N ALA A 28 -7.11 1.25 6.55
CA ALA A 28 -7.04 1.47 5.10
C ALA A 28 -7.06 0.14 4.32
N TYR A 29 -6.22 -0.82 4.71
CA TYR A 29 -6.20 -2.15 4.10
C TYR A 29 -7.46 -2.97 4.38
N ALA A 30 -8.13 -2.75 5.51
CA ALA A 30 -9.42 -3.37 5.79
C ALA A 30 -10.49 -2.87 4.83
N VAL A 31 -10.54 -1.56 4.57
CA VAL A 31 -11.44 -0.94 3.58
C VAL A 31 -11.18 -1.48 2.18
N HIS A 32 -9.94 -1.37 1.69
CA HIS A 32 -9.54 -1.94 0.40
C HIS A 32 -8.02 -1.96 0.26
N THR A 33 -7.46 -2.93 -0.47
CA THR A 33 -6.03 -2.99 -0.74
C THR A 33 -5.51 -1.72 -1.42
N ASP A 34 -6.20 -1.24 -2.44
CA ASP A 34 -5.82 -0.01 -3.16
C ASP A 34 -5.86 1.24 -2.28
N VAL A 35 -6.80 1.31 -1.33
CA VAL A 35 -6.88 2.41 -0.36
C VAL A 35 -5.65 2.37 0.56
N GLY A 36 -5.27 1.18 1.02
CA GLY A 36 -4.03 0.98 1.77
C GLY A 36 -2.78 1.33 0.96
N ASN A 37 -2.68 0.87 -0.28
CA ASN A 37 -1.53 1.09 -1.15
C ASN A 37 -1.31 2.56 -1.50
N MET A 38 -2.40 3.31 -1.70
CA MET A 38 -2.37 4.73 -2.02
C MET A 38 -2.42 5.65 -0.79
N ALA A 39 -2.37 5.12 0.44
CA ALA A 39 -2.54 5.91 1.65
C ALA A 39 -1.38 6.90 1.86
N VAL A 40 -1.71 8.17 2.12
CA VAL A 40 -0.72 9.23 2.42
C VAL A 40 -0.89 9.85 3.81
N ALA A 41 -2.12 9.90 4.32
CA ALA A 41 -2.45 10.41 5.64
C ALA A 41 -3.79 9.82 6.10
N SER A 42 -4.15 10.05 7.37
CA SER A 42 -5.46 9.70 7.89
C SER A 42 -6.07 10.86 8.66
N ARG A 43 -7.40 10.84 8.75
CA ARG A 43 -8.17 11.72 9.61
C ARG A 43 -9.01 10.86 10.54
N VAL A 44 -8.87 11.09 11.84
CA VAL A 44 -9.61 10.37 12.89
C VAL A 44 -10.41 11.41 13.67
N ASP A 45 -11.72 11.23 13.75
CA ASP A 45 -12.65 12.17 14.39
C ASP A 45 -12.42 13.62 13.92
N LYS A 46 -12.31 13.78 12.60
CA LYS A 46 -12.06 15.05 11.89
C LYS A 46 -10.67 15.69 12.12
N LYS A 47 -9.75 15.04 12.84
CA LYS A 47 -8.37 15.52 13.06
C LYS A 47 -7.37 14.76 12.21
N LEU A 48 -6.47 15.48 11.53
CA LEU A 48 -5.36 14.86 10.79
C LEU A 48 -4.41 14.15 11.75
N VAL A 49 -4.09 12.90 11.46
CA VAL A 49 -3.19 12.08 12.27
C VAL A 49 -2.27 11.22 11.36
N PRO A 50 -1.12 10.75 11.86
CA PRO A 50 -0.26 9.84 11.12
C PRO A 50 -0.92 8.47 10.86
N LEU A 51 -0.53 7.79 9.78
CA LEU A 51 -0.99 6.44 9.44
C LEU A 51 -0.70 5.38 10.52
N ARG A 52 0.36 5.58 11.32
CA ARG A 52 0.74 4.72 12.45
C ARG A 52 -0.15 4.86 13.69
N THR A 53 -1.13 5.78 13.67
CA THR A 53 -1.98 6.05 14.83
C THR A 53 -2.81 4.82 15.15
N LYS A 54 -2.68 4.32 16.39
CA LYS A 54 -3.54 3.25 16.92
C LYS A 54 -4.96 3.77 17.10
N LEU A 55 -5.93 2.97 16.71
CA LEU A 55 -7.33 3.33 16.74
C LEU A 55 -8.03 2.76 17.99
N VAL A 56 -9.07 3.44 18.43
CA VAL A 56 -9.95 2.98 19.51
C VAL A 56 -11.39 2.87 19.02
N SER A 57 -12.19 2.05 19.71
CA SER A 57 -13.59 1.85 19.36
C SER A 57 -14.38 3.17 19.39
N GLY A 58 -15.30 3.32 18.44
CA GLY A 58 -16.18 4.47 18.35
C GLY A 58 -15.68 5.59 17.43
N GLN A 59 -14.42 5.52 16.97
CA GLN A 59 -13.84 6.56 16.14
C GLN A 59 -14.32 6.49 14.69
N SER A 60 -14.49 7.65 14.07
CA SER A 60 -14.67 7.77 12.62
C SER A 60 -13.33 7.98 11.94
N VAL A 61 -13.00 7.12 10.97
CA VAL A 61 -11.70 7.07 10.30
C VAL A 61 -11.87 7.30 8.81
N GLU A 62 -11.14 8.29 8.30
CA GLU A 62 -11.04 8.61 6.88
C GLU A 62 -9.57 8.46 6.44
N ILE A 63 -9.36 7.80 5.30
CA ILE A 63 -8.04 7.63 4.70
C ILE A 63 -7.90 8.59 3.54
N ILE A 64 -6.81 9.34 3.54
CA ILE A 64 -6.46 10.26 2.47
C ILE A 64 -5.51 9.50 1.54
N THR A 65 -5.84 9.46 0.25
CA THR A 65 -5.10 8.72 -0.76
C THR A 65 -4.52 9.62 -1.85
N ALA A 66 -3.46 9.17 -2.50
CA ALA A 66 -2.91 9.79 -3.70
C ALA A 66 -2.57 8.72 -4.74
N ARG A 67 -2.90 8.94 -6.02
CA ARG A 67 -2.69 7.95 -7.10
C ARG A 67 -1.22 7.56 -7.28
N SER A 68 -0.30 8.47 -6.99
CA SER A 68 1.15 8.26 -7.10
C SER A 68 1.77 7.67 -5.83
N ALA A 69 0.98 7.45 -4.77
CA ALA A 69 1.50 6.89 -3.54
C ALA A 69 1.64 5.36 -3.67
N THR A 70 2.73 4.86 -3.10
CA THR A 70 3.04 3.43 -3.03
C THR A 70 3.37 3.04 -1.60
N PRO A 71 3.19 1.75 -1.23
CA PRO A 71 3.61 1.26 0.07
C PRO A 71 5.07 1.51 0.38
N LYS A 72 5.37 1.76 1.65
CA LYS A 72 6.74 1.94 2.14
C LYS A 72 7.15 0.75 3.02
N PRO A 73 8.39 0.24 2.93
CA PRO A 73 8.86 -0.85 3.78
C PRO A 73 8.65 -0.60 5.29
N GLN A 74 8.88 0.64 5.75
CA GLN A 74 8.69 1.07 7.14
C GLN A 74 7.26 0.84 7.67
N TRP A 75 6.26 0.68 6.79
CA TRP A 75 4.88 0.40 7.22
C TRP A 75 4.76 -0.95 7.92
N LEU A 76 5.60 -1.93 7.57
CA LEU A 76 5.64 -3.26 8.17
C LEU A 76 6.02 -3.25 9.67
N GLU A 77 6.59 -2.15 10.15
CA GLU A 77 6.98 -1.97 11.55
C GLU A 77 5.79 -1.70 12.47
N PHE A 78 4.68 -1.16 11.93
CA PHE A 78 3.55 -0.71 12.76
C PHE A 78 2.19 -1.27 12.35
N VAL A 79 2.04 -1.88 11.17
CA VAL A 79 0.78 -2.58 10.84
C VAL A 79 0.63 -3.85 11.67
N VAL A 80 -0.58 -4.08 12.16
CA VAL A 80 -0.91 -5.21 13.05
C VAL A 80 -1.51 -6.37 12.26
N THR A 81 -2.36 -6.08 11.27
CA THR A 81 -3.19 -7.09 10.62
C THR A 81 -2.40 -7.90 9.58
N SER A 82 -2.65 -9.21 9.53
CA SER A 82 -2.05 -10.09 8.51
C SER A 82 -2.40 -9.64 7.10
N LYS A 83 -3.63 -9.14 6.88
CA LYS A 83 -4.07 -8.60 5.59
C LYS A 83 -3.17 -7.45 5.12
N ALA A 84 -2.94 -6.45 5.98
CA ALA A 84 -2.07 -5.32 5.65
C ALA A 84 -0.63 -5.79 5.39
N ARG A 85 -0.08 -6.64 6.26
CA ARG A 85 1.30 -7.18 6.12
C ARG A 85 1.50 -7.90 4.80
N THR A 86 0.56 -8.77 4.43
CA THR A 86 0.62 -9.53 3.17
C THR A 86 0.49 -8.62 1.96
N ALA A 87 -0.47 -7.70 1.96
CA ALA A 87 -0.68 -6.77 0.86
C ALA A 87 0.52 -5.84 0.63
N ILE A 88 1.10 -5.29 1.71
CA ILE A 88 2.29 -4.43 1.64
C ILE A 88 3.47 -5.21 1.05
N ARG A 89 3.77 -6.40 1.56
CA ARG A 89 4.88 -7.22 1.04
C ARG A 89 4.70 -7.59 -0.43
N HIS A 90 3.49 -7.98 -0.81
CA HIS A 90 3.17 -8.30 -2.20
C HIS A 90 3.43 -7.09 -3.10
N GLN A 91 2.93 -5.92 -2.72
CA GLN A 91 3.11 -4.71 -3.52
C GLN A 91 4.57 -4.27 -3.60
N LEU A 92 5.33 -4.34 -2.50
CA LEU A 92 6.76 -4.01 -2.50
C LEU A 92 7.55 -4.92 -3.45
N LYS A 93 7.28 -6.23 -3.41
CA LYS A 93 7.91 -7.19 -4.33
C LYS A 93 7.56 -6.91 -5.79
N GLN A 94 6.31 -6.52 -6.05
CA GLN A 94 5.86 -6.18 -7.40
C GLN A 94 6.58 -4.94 -7.93
N LEU A 95 6.72 -3.89 -7.11
CA LEU A 95 7.45 -2.67 -7.47
C LEU A 95 8.93 -2.96 -7.75
N GLU A 96 9.59 -3.75 -6.89
CA GLU A 96 10.98 -4.17 -7.12
C GLU A 96 11.15 -4.95 -8.43
N HIS A 97 10.19 -5.83 -8.76
CA HIS A 97 10.22 -6.58 -10.01
C HIS A 97 10.03 -5.66 -11.23
N GLU A 98 9.07 -4.74 -11.18
CA GLU A 98 8.82 -3.77 -12.24
C GLU A 98 10.04 -2.87 -12.50
N ASP A 99 10.69 -2.39 -11.44
CA ASP A 99 11.91 -1.59 -11.53
C ASP A 99 13.06 -2.38 -12.15
N ALA A 100 13.24 -3.65 -11.77
CA ALA A 100 14.26 -4.53 -12.32
C ALA A 100 14.05 -4.82 -13.81
N VAL A 101 12.80 -5.08 -14.22
CA VAL A 101 12.42 -5.30 -15.62
C VAL A 101 12.72 -4.05 -16.46
N GLN A 102 12.28 -2.88 -16.00
CA GLN A 102 12.54 -1.62 -16.71
C GLN A 102 14.04 -1.31 -16.85
N LEU A 103 14.83 -1.58 -15.80
CA LEU A 103 16.27 -1.43 -15.87
C LEU A 103 16.89 -2.39 -16.89
N GLY A 104 16.46 -3.66 -16.90
CA GLY A 104 16.92 -4.67 -17.85
C GLY A 104 16.65 -4.26 -19.31
N HIS A 105 15.45 -3.76 -19.60
CA HIS A 105 15.12 -3.23 -20.94
C HIS A 105 16.06 -2.09 -21.34
N ARG A 106 16.25 -1.08 -20.48
CA ARG A 106 17.17 0.03 -20.77
C ARG A 106 18.61 -0.42 -21.01
N MET A 107 19.07 -1.44 -20.28
CA MET A 107 20.41 -2.00 -20.47
C MET A 107 20.54 -2.76 -21.79
N LEU A 108 19.51 -3.53 -22.15
CA LEU A 108 19.46 -4.27 -23.41
C LEU A 108 19.43 -3.33 -24.61
N ASP A 109 18.56 -2.32 -24.58
CA ASP A 109 18.45 -1.32 -25.65
C ASP A 109 19.80 -0.64 -25.90
N ARG A 110 20.47 -0.20 -24.82
CA ARG A 110 21.80 0.41 -24.89
C ARG A 110 22.87 -0.53 -25.45
N ALA A 111 22.80 -1.82 -25.12
CA ALA A 111 23.76 -2.80 -25.63
C ALA A 111 23.55 -3.07 -27.13
N LEU A 112 22.30 -3.14 -27.59
CA LEU A 112 21.96 -3.32 -29.00
C LEU A 112 22.33 -2.10 -29.84
N GLU A 113 22.05 -0.88 -29.35
CA GLU A 113 22.49 0.37 -29.99
C GLU A 113 24.01 0.41 -30.16
N ALA A 114 24.78 0.00 -29.15
CA ALA A 114 26.24 -0.06 -29.23
C ALA A 114 26.75 -1.07 -30.29
N MET A 115 25.92 -2.03 -30.68
CA MET A 115 26.19 -3.02 -31.72
C MET A 115 25.57 -2.66 -33.08
N ASP A 116 25.05 -1.43 -33.23
CA ASP A 116 24.31 -0.96 -34.42
C ASP A 116 23.14 -1.90 -34.79
N SER A 117 22.53 -2.51 -33.76
CA SER A 117 21.45 -3.48 -33.86
C SER A 117 20.21 -3.00 -33.11
N SER A 118 19.09 -3.69 -33.28
CA SER A 118 17.85 -3.41 -32.56
C SER A 118 17.07 -4.69 -32.30
N LEU A 119 16.16 -4.65 -31.33
CA LEU A 119 15.34 -5.81 -30.96
C LEU A 119 14.45 -6.25 -32.14
N GLU A 120 14.00 -5.32 -32.98
CA GLU A 120 13.28 -5.59 -34.23
C GLU A 120 14.12 -6.34 -35.26
N ARG A 121 15.43 -6.08 -35.33
CA ARG A 121 16.36 -6.77 -36.25
C ARG A 121 16.61 -8.23 -35.86
N LEU A 122 16.41 -8.59 -34.59
CA LEU A 122 16.61 -9.94 -34.07
C LEU A 122 15.33 -10.80 -34.07
N GLY A 123 14.14 -10.17 -34.08
CA GLY A 123 12.85 -10.85 -34.05
C GLY A 123 12.30 -11.27 -35.42
N GLY A 124 12.98 -10.92 -36.52
CA GLY A 124 12.62 -11.33 -37.87
C GLY A 124 13.13 -12.74 -38.20
N GLY A 125 12.34 -13.75 -37.88
CA GLY A 125 12.50 -15.15 -38.30
C GLY A 125 11.15 -15.77 -38.60
#